data_AF-A0A1M4V3N3-F1
#
_entry.id   AF-A0A1M4V3N3-F1
#
_cell.length_a   1.000
_cell.length_b   1.000
_cell.length_c   1.000
_cell.angle_alpha   90.00
_cell.angle_beta   90.00
_cell.angle_gamma   90.00
#
_symmetry.space_group_name_H-M   'P 1'
#
loop_
_entity.id
_entity.type
_entity.pdbx_description
1 polymer ?
#
loop_
_entity_poly.entity_id
_entity_poly.type
_entity_poly.pdbx_seq_one_letter_code
_entity_poly.pdbx_strand_id
1 'polypeptide(L)'
;MIVKRTDFKRFILHSNVLPVQIEDEAVIEIISPVLKAGKHKWKGVYQGESISFSMNDKDFKNDVLTEKISFTHGASIKCVLHIHRKLDEIGEVAITGYSVETVIENGHEGILLETAQGKNHRHQKALRNGQQDMFANLD
;
A
#
# COMPACT_ATOMS: atom_id res chain seq x y z
N MET A 1 27.15 33.07 7.27
CA MET A 1 27.75 31.75 6.90
C MET A 1 28.01 31.77 5.40
N ILE A 2 29.26 31.69 4.95
CA ILE A 2 29.62 31.70 3.52
C ILE A 2 29.97 30.27 3.11
N VAL A 3 29.17 29.68 2.22
CA VAL A 3 29.42 28.34 1.67
C VAL A 3 30.41 28.47 0.51
N LYS A 4 31.52 27.73 0.55
CA LYS A 4 32.48 27.69 -0.56
C LYS A 4 31.87 26.95 -1.75
N ARG A 5 32.12 27.42 -2.98
CA ARG A 5 31.59 26.81 -4.22
C ARG A 5 31.94 25.32 -4.37
N THR A 6 33.07 24.89 -3.80
CA THR A 6 33.51 23.49 -3.74
C THR A 6 32.61 22.61 -2.86
N ASP A 7 32.04 23.20 -1.80
CA ASP A 7 31.19 22.49 -0.84
C ASP A 7 29.72 22.44 -1.28
N PHE A 8 29.33 23.21 -2.30
CA PHE A 8 27.95 23.25 -2.82
C PHE A 8 27.41 21.86 -3.20
N LYS A 9 28.26 21.00 -3.76
CA LYS A 9 27.88 19.62 -4.14
C LYS A 9 27.40 18.77 -2.94
N ARG A 10 27.84 19.09 -1.71
CA ARG A 10 27.45 18.37 -0.48
C ARG A 10 26.06 18.76 0.03
N PHE A 11 25.52 19.88 -0.44
CA PHE A 11 24.19 20.36 -0.08
C PHE A 11 23.14 20.04 -1.14
N ILE A 12 23.52 19.33 -2.22
CA ILE A 12 22.57 18.83 -3.21
C ILE A 12 21.88 17.60 -2.60
N LEU A 13 20.58 17.70 -2.36
CA LEU A 13 19.77 16.54 -1.99
C LEU A 13 19.76 15.54 -3.15
N HIS A 14 20.30 14.33 -2.90
CA HIS A 14 20.40 13.27 -3.91
C HIS A 14 19.06 12.60 -4.23
N SER A 15 18.07 12.73 -3.34
CA SER A 15 16.71 12.26 -3.55
C SER A 15 15.78 13.05 -2.63
N ASN A 16 14.59 13.39 -3.15
CA ASN A 16 13.50 13.92 -2.36
C ASN A 16 12.48 12.83 -1.98
N VAL A 17 12.72 11.57 -2.34
CA VAL A 17 11.82 10.46 -2.00
C VAL A 17 11.89 10.18 -0.50
N LEU A 18 10.73 10.15 0.14
CA LEU A 18 10.61 9.83 1.56
C LEU A 18 10.30 8.33 1.76
N PRO A 19 10.58 7.78 2.96
CA PRO A 19 10.15 6.44 3.31
C PRO A 19 8.64 6.24 3.12
N VAL A 20 8.28 5.10 2.55
CA VAL A 20 6.89 4.68 2.34
C VAL A 20 6.19 4.60 3.70
N GLN A 21 5.03 5.24 3.81
CA GLN A 21 4.15 5.03 4.96
C GLN A 21 3.30 3.79 4.70
N ILE A 22 3.25 2.91 5.70
CA ILE A 22 2.54 1.64 5.63
C ILE A 22 1.34 1.72 6.55
N GLU A 23 0.17 1.36 6.04
CA GLU A 23 -1.05 1.17 6.81
C GLU A 23 -1.57 -0.24 6.63
N ASP A 24 -1.48 -1.05 7.67
CA ASP A 24 -1.75 -2.48 7.61
C ASP A 24 -3.24 -2.84 7.46
N GLU A 25 -4.14 -1.92 7.80
CA GLU A 25 -5.59 -2.17 7.86
C GLU A 25 -6.42 -1.11 7.11
N ALA A 26 -5.84 -0.49 6.08
CA ALA A 26 -6.53 0.50 5.27
C ALA A 26 -7.76 -0.12 4.57
N VAL A 27 -8.90 0.56 4.64
CA VAL A 27 -10.13 0.17 3.93
C VAL A 27 -10.32 1.06 2.71
N ILE A 28 -10.46 0.45 1.55
CA ILE A 28 -10.65 1.13 0.27
C ILE A 28 -11.96 0.64 -0.35
N GLU A 29 -12.90 1.55 -0.58
CA GLU A 29 -14.08 1.28 -1.41
C GLU A 29 -13.67 1.30 -2.88
N ILE A 30 -13.99 0.24 -3.63
CA ILE A 30 -13.59 0.12 -5.03
C ILE A 30 -14.62 0.79 -5.93
N ILE A 31 -14.19 1.85 -6.62
CA ILE A 31 -14.97 2.50 -7.66
C ILE A 31 -14.85 1.71 -8.97
N SER A 32 -13.64 1.29 -9.34
CA SER A 32 -13.44 0.53 -10.57
C SER A 32 -12.23 -0.41 -10.49
N PRO A 33 -12.44 -1.74 -10.63
CA PRO A 33 -11.33 -2.68 -10.75
C PRO A 33 -10.68 -2.61 -12.13
N VAL A 34 -9.42 -3.05 -12.20
CA VAL A 34 -8.73 -3.23 -13.49
C VAL A 34 -8.96 -4.65 -13.97
N LEU A 35 -9.77 -4.80 -15.03
CA LEU A 35 -10.12 -6.09 -15.64
C LEU A 35 -9.29 -6.44 -16.88
N LYS A 36 -8.20 -5.70 -17.13
CA LYS A 36 -7.30 -5.95 -18.25
C LYS A 36 -5.86 -6.10 -17.76
N ALA A 37 -5.14 -7.03 -18.38
CA ALA A 37 -3.70 -7.15 -18.16
C ALA A 37 -3.00 -5.84 -18.56
N GLY A 38 -2.09 -5.37 -17.71
CA GLY A 38 -1.38 -4.11 -17.90
C GLY A 38 -1.03 -3.40 -16.60
N LYS A 39 -0.46 -2.20 -16.75
CA LYS A 39 -0.07 -1.29 -15.65
C LYS A 39 -1.14 -0.22 -15.37
N HIS A 40 -2.41 -0.58 -15.51
CA HIS A 40 -3.51 0.32 -15.20
C HIS A 40 -3.67 0.47 -13.68
N LYS A 41 -4.08 1.66 -13.26
CA LYS A 41 -4.36 1.98 -11.87
C LYS A 41 -5.81 1.64 -11.53
N TRP A 42 -6.00 1.08 -10.35
CA TRP A 42 -7.30 0.90 -9.73
C TRP A 42 -7.79 2.24 -9.20
N LYS A 43 -9.10 2.45 -9.15
CA LYS A 43 -9.71 3.62 -8.52
C LYS A 43 -10.56 3.19 -7.34
N GLY A 44 -10.43 3.93 -6.25
CA GLY A 44 -11.24 3.72 -5.05
C GLY A 44 -11.33 4.97 -4.19
N VAL A 45 -12.06 4.86 -3.09
CA VAL A 45 -12.18 5.88 -2.04
C VAL A 45 -11.46 5.38 -0.80
N TYR A 46 -10.57 6.19 -0.27
CA TYR A 46 -9.84 5.91 0.96
C TYR A 46 -9.90 7.16 1.84
N GLN A 47 -10.38 7.00 3.09
CA GLN A 47 -10.63 8.11 4.03
C GLN A 47 -11.46 9.26 3.44
N GLY A 48 -12.45 8.94 2.58
CA GLY A 48 -13.31 9.93 1.92
C GLY A 48 -12.72 10.56 0.67
N GLU A 49 -11.44 10.28 0.34
CA GLU A 49 -10.76 10.84 -0.82
C GLU A 49 -10.63 9.83 -1.95
N SER A 50 -10.85 10.29 -3.19
CA SER A 50 -10.66 9.43 -4.37
C SER A 50 -9.17 9.24 -4.67
N ILE A 51 -8.74 7.99 -4.71
CA ILE A 51 -7.34 7.62 -4.97
C ILE A 51 -7.20 6.72 -6.19
N SER A 52 -6.06 6.84 -6.86
CA SER A 52 -5.61 5.89 -7.88
C SER A 52 -4.42 5.10 -7.34
N PHE A 53 -4.49 3.76 -7.39
CA PHE A 53 -3.49 2.90 -6.78
C PHE A 53 -3.06 1.74 -7.68
N SER A 54 -1.86 1.21 -7.44
CA SER A 54 -1.41 -0.05 -8.02
C SER A 54 -1.88 -1.22 -7.16
N MET A 55 -2.34 -2.31 -7.79
CA MET A 55 -2.53 -3.59 -7.12
C MET A 55 -1.25 -4.43 -7.30
N ASN A 56 -0.43 -4.50 -6.25
CA ASN A 56 0.80 -5.31 -6.23
C ASN A 56 0.54 -6.74 -5.75
N ASP A 57 -0.59 -6.98 -5.07
CA ASP A 57 -1.08 -8.32 -4.74
C ASP A 57 -1.45 -9.07 -6.03
N LYS A 58 -0.53 -9.92 -6.49
CA LYS A 58 -0.66 -10.65 -7.76
C LYS A 58 -1.74 -11.70 -7.69
N ASP A 59 -1.89 -12.36 -6.55
CA ASP A 59 -2.84 -13.44 -6.38
C ASP A 59 -4.25 -12.86 -6.37
N PHE A 60 -4.47 -11.79 -5.59
CA PHE A 60 -5.76 -11.09 -5.61
C PHE A 60 -6.08 -10.57 -7.00
N LYS A 61 -5.12 -9.89 -7.66
CA LYS A 61 -5.30 -9.40 -9.04
C LYS A 61 -5.69 -10.53 -9.99
N ASN A 62 -5.10 -11.71 -9.87
CA ASN A 62 -5.44 -12.87 -10.70
C ASN A 62 -6.83 -13.41 -10.37
N ASP A 63 -7.22 -13.47 -9.10
CA ASP A 63 -8.57 -13.91 -8.69
C ASP A 63 -9.66 -12.98 -9.22
N VAL A 64 -9.38 -11.67 -9.35
CA VAL A 64 -10.29 -10.71 -10.02
C VAL A 64 -10.33 -10.95 -11.52
N LEU A 65 -9.17 -11.09 -12.17
CA LEU A 65 -9.09 -11.31 -13.63
C LEU A 65 -9.73 -12.63 -14.08
N THR A 66 -9.73 -13.63 -13.20
CA THR A 66 -10.35 -14.95 -13.43
C THR A 66 -11.77 -15.04 -12.90
N GLU A 67 -12.37 -13.90 -12.53
CA GLU A 67 -13.76 -13.78 -12.06
C GLU A 67 -14.13 -14.60 -10.81
N LYS A 68 -13.13 -15.14 -10.10
CA LYS A 68 -13.35 -15.79 -8.79
C LYS A 68 -13.83 -14.78 -7.75
N ILE A 69 -13.38 -13.53 -7.89
CA ILE A 69 -13.83 -12.40 -7.09
C ILE A 69 -14.58 -11.44 -8.02
N SER A 70 -15.89 -11.37 -7.86
CA SER A 70 -16.73 -10.38 -8.54
C SER A 70 -16.76 -9.07 -7.73
N PHE A 71 -16.65 -7.94 -8.43
CA PHE A 71 -16.85 -6.62 -7.85
C PHE A 71 -18.21 -6.09 -8.30
N THR A 72 -19.13 -5.94 -7.35
CA THR A 72 -20.38 -5.20 -7.56
C THR A 72 -20.28 -3.81 -6.91
N HIS A 73 -21.34 -3.01 -7.05
CA HIS A 73 -21.41 -1.70 -6.42
C HIS A 73 -21.20 -1.82 -4.90
N GLY A 74 -20.37 -0.95 -4.30
CA GLY A 74 -20.08 -0.99 -2.86
C GLY A 74 -19.07 -2.07 -2.44
N ALA A 75 -18.33 -2.65 -3.39
CA ALA A 75 -17.21 -3.53 -3.07
C ALA A 75 -16.12 -2.78 -2.30
N SER A 76 -15.57 -3.41 -1.27
CA SER A 76 -14.50 -2.84 -0.44
C SER A 76 -13.42 -3.88 -0.18
N ILE A 77 -12.19 -3.39 0.03
CA ILE A 77 -11.05 -4.19 0.46
C ILE A 77 -10.47 -3.63 1.74
N LYS A 78 -10.06 -4.51 2.66
CA LYS A 78 -9.13 -4.18 3.75
C LYS A 78 -7.75 -4.68 3.36
N CYS A 79 -6.75 -3.81 3.42
CA CYS A 79 -5.45 -4.09 2.82
C CYS A 79 -4.28 -3.42 3.51
N VAL A 80 -3.09 -3.93 3.23
CA VAL A 80 -1.82 -3.26 3.50
C VAL A 80 -1.59 -2.21 2.40
N LEU A 81 -1.80 -0.94 2.75
CA LEU A 81 -1.65 0.20 1.87
C LEU A 81 -0.28 0.86 2.07
N HIS A 82 0.44 1.03 0.97
CA HIS A 82 1.68 1.79 0.88
C HIS A 82 1.41 3.16 0.29
N ILE A 83 1.72 4.20 1.07
CA ILE A 83 1.59 5.60 0.70
C ILE A 83 2.98 6.13 0.34
N HIS A 84 3.20 6.38 -0.95
CA HIS A 84 4.44 6.88 -1.51
C HIS A 84 4.47 8.41 -1.39
N ARG A 85 5.58 8.95 -0.89
CA ARG A 85 5.70 10.39 -0.57
C ARG A 85 7.07 10.93 -0.97
N LYS A 86 7.14 12.24 -1.21
CA LYS A 86 8.39 12.97 -1.45
C LYS A 86 8.35 14.33 -0.75
N LEU A 87 9.51 14.96 -0.59
CA LEU A 87 9.62 16.38 -0.35
C LEU A 87 9.45 17.13 -1.67
N ASP A 88 8.60 18.15 -1.68
CA ASP A 88 8.46 19.06 -2.81
C ASP A 88 9.57 20.13 -2.81
N GLU A 89 9.47 21.09 -3.74
CA GLU A 89 10.49 22.13 -3.94
C GLU A 89 10.59 23.14 -2.79
N ILE A 90 9.56 23.22 -1.94
CA ILE A 90 9.52 24.10 -0.77
C ILE A 90 9.81 23.35 0.54
N GLY A 91 10.03 22.03 0.45
CA GLY A 91 10.36 21.17 1.59
C GLY A 91 9.14 20.57 2.29
N GLU A 92 7.95 20.61 1.68
CA GLU A 92 6.73 20.03 2.21
C GLU A 92 6.52 18.59 1.73
N VAL A 93 5.78 17.79 2.51
CA VAL A 93 5.51 16.39 2.19
C VAL A 93 4.37 16.29 1.18
N ALA A 94 4.66 15.79 -0.01
CA ALA A 94 3.68 15.52 -1.06
C ALA A 94 3.51 14.02 -1.30
N ILE A 95 2.25 13.54 -1.35
CA ILE A 95 1.93 12.16 -1.75
C ILE A 95 2.14 12.02 -3.26
N THR A 96 2.87 10.98 -3.66
CA THR A 96 3.18 10.67 -5.06
C THR A 96 2.38 9.49 -5.59
N GLY A 97 1.77 8.69 -4.71
CA GLY A 97 0.84 7.64 -5.11
C GLY A 97 0.61 6.59 -4.03
N TYR A 98 -0.18 5.59 -4.42
CA TYR A 98 -0.62 4.51 -3.56
C TYR A 98 -0.34 3.14 -4.21
N SER A 99 0.05 2.15 -3.40
CA SER A 99 0.03 0.74 -3.79
C SER A 99 -0.58 -0.14 -2.71
N VAL A 100 -1.40 -1.09 -3.14
CA VAL A 100 -1.92 -2.15 -2.28
C VAL A 100 -0.98 -3.35 -2.40
N GLU A 101 -0.31 -3.70 -1.31
CA GLU A 101 0.64 -4.81 -1.29
C GLU A 101 -0.03 -6.16 -1.00
N THR A 102 -1.03 -6.17 -0.12
CA THR A 102 -1.77 -7.38 0.21
C THR A 102 -3.20 -7.03 0.56
N VAL A 103 -4.15 -7.71 -0.07
CA VAL A 103 -5.57 -7.62 0.32
C VAL A 103 -5.82 -8.65 1.41
N ILE A 104 -6.13 -8.18 2.62
CA ILE A 104 -6.37 -9.03 3.80
C ILE A 104 -7.79 -9.56 3.77
N GLU A 105 -8.75 -8.68 3.48
CA GLU A 105 -10.17 -9.02 3.41
C GLU A 105 -10.82 -8.31 2.22
N ASN A 106 -11.83 -8.91 1.62
CA ASN A 106 -12.64 -8.28 0.58
C ASN A 106 -14.12 -8.63 0.75
N GLY A 107 -15.00 -7.78 0.21
CA GLY A 107 -16.42 -8.06 0.21
C GLY A 107 -17.26 -6.86 -0.19
N HIS A 108 -18.53 -6.87 0.20
CA HIS A 108 -19.55 -5.91 -0.25
C HIS A 108 -20.42 -5.48 0.93
N GLU A 109 -20.97 -4.27 0.85
CA GLU A 109 -21.97 -3.75 1.82
C GLU A 109 -21.50 -3.85 3.28
N GLY A 110 -20.19 -3.65 3.51
CA GLY A 110 -19.58 -3.68 4.85
C GLY A 110 -19.25 -5.07 5.40
N ILE A 111 -19.63 -6.16 4.71
CA ILE A 111 -19.23 -7.52 5.08
C ILE A 111 -17.92 -7.84 4.36
N LEU A 112 -16.84 -7.96 5.13
CA LEU A 112 -15.50 -8.31 4.63
C LEU A 112 -15.17 -9.76 5.04
N LEU A 113 -14.70 -10.54 4.08
CA LEU A 113 -14.26 -11.92 4.28
C LEU A 113 -12.75 -12.01 4.06
N GLU A 114 -12.08 -12.79 4.91
CA GLU A 114 -10.64 -13.01 4.79
C GLU A 114 -10.27 -13.70 3.48
N THR A 115 -9.25 -13.18 2.82
CA THR A 115 -8.66 -13.78 1.61
C THR A 115 -7.61 -14.84 1.97
N ALA A 116 -7.29 -15.73 1.04
CA ALA A 116 -6.22 -16.71 1.24
C ALA A 116 -4.86 -16.03 1.50
N GLN A 117 -4.64 -14.90 0.81
CA GLN A 117 -3.47 -14.03 0.91
C GLN A 117 -3.40 -13.37 2.29
N GLY A 118 -4.53 -12.88 2.81
CA GLY A 118 -4.67 -12.32 4.15
C GLY A 118 -4.34 -13.33 5.25
N LYS A 119 -4.81 -14.57 5.10
CA LYS A 119 -4.49 -15.66 6.02
C LYS A 119 -2.99 -15.95 6.07
N ASN A 120 -2.35 -16.02 4.91
CA ASN A 120 -0.91 -16.22 4.80
C ASN A 120 -0.13 -15.05 5.40
N HIS A 121 -0.57 -13.80 5.14
CA HIS A 121 0.04 -12.61 5.70
C HIS A 121 0.00 -12.60 7.23
N ARG A 122 -1.16 -12.91 7.83
CA ARG A 122 -1.31 -12.99 9.30
C ARG A 122 -0.43 -14.07 9.90
N HIS A 123 -0.37 -15.23 9.27
CA HIS A 123 0.48 -16.32 9.73
C HIS A 123 1.98 -15.93 9.71
N GLN A 124 2.45 -15.32 8.62
CA GLN A 124 3.83 -14.87 8.50
C GLN A 124 4.16 -13.74 9.50
N LYS A 125 3.23 -12.80 9.71
CA LYS A 125 3.37 -11.72 10.70
C LYS A 125 3.50 -12.29 12.11
N ALA A 126 2.67 -13.28 12.46
CA ALA A 126 2.74 -13.98 13.76
C ALA A 126 4.08 -14.71 13.96
N LEU A 127 4.58 -15.40 12.92
CA LEU A 127 5.88 -16.07 12.98
C LEU A 127 7.04 -15.07 13.19
N ARG A 128 7.04 -13.94 12.49
CA ARG A 128 8.07 -12.90 12.65
C ARG A 128 8.04 -12.30 14.05
N ASN A 129 6.85 -11.97 14.55
CA ASN A 129 6.71 -11.40 15.90
C ASN A 129 7.17 -12.40 16.96
N GLY A 130 6.76 -13.67 16.85
CA GLY A 130 7.23 -14.71 17.77
C GLY A 130 8.74 -14.92 17.72
N GLN A 131 9.37 -14.83 16.54
CA GLN A 131 10.82 -14.88 16.41
C GLN A 131 11.51 -13.69 17.09
N GLN A 132 10.97 -12.48 16.95
CA GLN A 132 11.51 -11.29 17.63
C GLN A 132 11.41 -11.40 19.16
N ASP A 133 10.29 -11.91 19.67
CA ASP A 133 10.10 -12.14 21.10
C ASP A 133 11.13 -13.15 21.67
N MET A 134 11.48 -14.19 20.92
CA MET A 134 12.50 -15.16 21.36
C MET A 134 13.90 -14.53 21.47
N PHE A 135 14.25 -13.58 20.61
CA PHE A 135 15.53 -12.87 20.67
C PHE A 135 15.56 -11.73 21.69
N ALA A 136 14.41 -11.14 22.01
CA ALA A 136 14.31 -10.10 23.04
C ALA A 136 14.45 -10.65 24.47
N ASN A 137 14.24 -11.96 24.67
CA ASN A 137 14.33 -12.62 25.99
C ASN A 137 15.68 -13.33 26.22
N LEU A 138 16.71 -13.03 25.42
CA LEU A 138 18.05 -13.63 25.54
C LEU A 138 19.13 -12.66 26.10
N ASP A 139 18.72 -11.47 26.55
CA ASP A 139 19.55 -10.49 27.27
C ASP A 139 19.09 -10.35 28.74
#